data_AF-A0A1W2CFF8-F1
#
_entry.id   AF-A0A1W2CFF8-F1
#
_cell.length_a   1.000
_cell.length_b   1.000
_cell.length_c   1.000
_cell.angle_alpha   90.00
_cell.angle_beta   90.00
_cell.angle_gamma   90.00
#
_symmetry.space_group_name_H-M   'P 1'
#
loop_
_entity.id
_entity.type
_entity.pdbx_description
1 polymer ?
#
loop_
_entity_poly.entity_id
_entity_poly.type
_entity_poly.pdbx_seq_one_letter_code
_entity_poly.pdbx_strand_id
1 'polypeptide(L)'
;MRLAVVLPTAALVAATLASPAAAGTVTVTTRDELIAALANATAGDTVFVAGGASINLTGYKRIAIPPGVTLASDRGTNGAPGALLYNTELDLGQSETWSQFTVTGSGTRVTGLRLRGPDSEIRDNAYQYDNSRGIEAVNASDLTVDNNELSAWSHSAVFIRDTIEARYSRNNVHHNRRTGLGYGIVLVDNSSAVIEYNTFTQNRHAIAGNGIRTQRYDARYNLVVDNARSHGFDMHGENEARGNGAPYAGDVIHIKHNSFRSKVEPAIKVRGMPATGAYVSGNCFAHTSSSTAILQTFFTGNLNIGSNTYNTTTGNCHGSPKPAAWQVSAGGTAAWTPLAPYTFETSELGFGDFDGDGKTDVLRATGARWYYSPGGTGRWVPAALAGTTRQNLRFGDFDGDGKTDTFSVNGQQWQFSSGAVTSWQPLATSGVPLADLRFGDFDGDGRTDVFKVDGNKWYYSAGGRASWSPLAGASLPVESLGFGDFDSDRKTDVFALVGNQWQFSAGGVSAWQPLANSGYAAPSLKFGDLDGDGKTDVFRSDSSGWYFSSGGRTSWAQLRAVSCPANDLALADFTGDGKADVFSGRCGG
;
A
#
# COMPACT_ATOMS: atom_id res chain seq x y z
N MET A 1 26.35 25.97 -51.55
CA MET A 1 26.08 26.81 -50.36
C MET A 1 24.72 26.42 -49.79
N ARG A 2 24.70 25.47 -48.86
CA ARG A 2 23.53 25.10 -48.04
C ARG A 2 24.06 24.75 -46.66
N LEU A 3 23.58 25.50 -45.67
CA LEU A 3 23.91 25.41 -44.25
C LEU A 3 23.56 24.00 -43.71
N ALA A 4 24.52 23.35 -43.06
CA ALA A 4 24.25 22.28 -42.10
C ALA A 4 24.14 22.92 -40.71
N VAL A 5 22.95 22.86 -40.12
CA VAL A 5 22.71 23.25 -38.73
C VAL A 5 23.11 22.07 -37.85
N VAL A 6 24.13 22.27 -37.05
CA VAL A 6 24.53 21.37 -35.95
C VAL A 6 23.53 21.55 -34.82
N LEU A 7 22.81 20.49 -34.45
CA LEU A 7 21.99 20.44 -33.24
C LEU A 7 22.91 20.13 -32.04
N PRO A 8 22.74 20.78 -30.87
CA PRO A 8 23.60 20.54 -29.73
C PRO A 8 23.20 19.25 -29.02
N THR A 9 24.22 18.46 -28.68
CA THR A 9 24.15 17.32 -27.77
C THR A 9 23.64 17.79 -26.40
N ALA A 10 22.52 17.24 -25.94
CA ALA A 10 22.05 17.40 -24.57
C ALA A 10 23.04 16.69 -23.64
N ALA A 11 23.81 17.46 -22.88
CA ALA A 11 24.60 16.95 -21.78
C ALA A 11 23.64 16.45 -20.69
N LEU A 12 23.68 15.14 -20.39
CA LEU A 12 23.11 14.60 -19.16
C LEU A 12 23.83 15.27 -17.99
N VAL A 13 23.13 16.15 -17.28
CA VAL A 13 23.54 16.56 -15.95
C VAL A 13 23.24 15.39 -15.02
N ALA A 14 24.26 14.60 -14.70
CA ALA A 14 24.21 13.72 -13.54
C ALA A 14 24.03 14.61 -12.31
N ALA A 15 22.80 14.67 -11.79
CA ALA A 15 22.53 15.27 -10.50
C ALA A 15 23.21 14.40 -9.45
N THR A 16 24.39 14.80 -8.99
CA THR A 16 24.96 14.30 -7.74
C THR A 16 23.95 14.60 -6.63
N LEU A 17 23.25 13.58 -6.15
CA LEU A 17 22.44 13.66 -4.94
C LEU A 17 23.38 14.05 -3.81
N ALA A 18 23.31 15.31 -3.39
CA ALA A 18 23.95 15.75 -2.17
C ALA A 18 23.47 14.85 -1.03
N SER A 19 24.39 14.36 -0.19
CA SER A 19 24.00 13.69 1.05
C SER A 19 22.98 14.55 1.78
N PRO A 20 21.86 13.98 2.28
CA PRO A 20 20.86 14.78 2.98
C PRO A 20 21.56 15.48 4.15
N ALA A 21 21.35 16.80 4.25
CA ALA A 21 21.77 17.55 5.42
C ALA A 21 21.23 16.83 6.67
N ALA A 22 22.01 16.82 7.76
CA ALA A 22 21.59 16.17 9.00
C ALA A 22 20.24 16.77 9.44
N ALA A 23 19.24 15.90 9.66
CA ALA A 23 17.90 16.28 10.09
C ALA A 23 17.96 17.26 11.27
N GLY A 24 17.43 18.46 11.08
CA GLY A 24 17.42 19.52 12.08
C GLY A 24 16.10 19.60 12.83
N THR A 25 16.14 20.05 14.08
CA THR A 25 14.93 20.45 14.82
C THR A 25 14.95 21.95 15.03
N VAL A 26 13.91 22.64 14.56
CA VAL A 26 13.69 24.07 14.81
C VAL A 26 12.52 24.22 15.76
N THR A 27 12.75 24.82 16.93
CA THR A 27 11.67 25.12 17.88
C THR A 27 11.08 26.50 17.64
N VAL A 28 9.75 26.58 17.54
CA VAL A 28 9.00 27.82 17.29
C VAL A 28 7.97 28.06 18.40
N THR A 29 7.68 29.34 18.66
CA THR A 29 6.73 29.77 19.70
C THR A 29 5.68 30.74 19.17
N THR A 30 5.94 31.38 18.02
CA THR A 30 5.04 32.35 17.40
C THR A 30 4.56 31.90 16.02
N ARG A 31 3.50 32.54 15.53
CA ARG A 31 2.97 32.31 14.18
C ARG A 31 4.02 32.54 13.10
N ASP A 32 4.71 33.67 13.18
CA ASP A 32 5.62 34.10 12.12
C ASP A 32 6.86 33.19 12.08
N GLU A 33 7.35 32.74 13.25
CA GLU A 33 8.37 31.69 13.35
C GLU A 33 7.91 30.37 12.74
N LEU A 34 6.68 29.92 13.05
CA LEU A 34 6.13 28.67 12.50
C LEU A 34 6.07 28.71 10.98
N ILE A 35 5.54 29.79 10.40
CA ILE A 35 5.44 29.95 8.94
C ILE A 35 6.83 29.99 8.31
N ALA A 36 7.76 30.76 8.90
CA ALA A 36 9.12 30.85 8.38
C ALA A 36 9.87 29.51 8.50
N ALA A 37 9.71 28.77 9.59
CA ALA A 37 10.35 27.48 9.79
C ALA A 37 9.83 26.45 8.78
N LEU A 38 8.51 26.36 8.57
CA LEU A 38 7.94 25.46 7.57
C LEU A 38 8.37 25.80 6.14
N ALA A 39 8.51 27.09 5.81
CA ALA A 39 8.96 27.53 4.49
C ALA A 39 10.44 27.16 4.20
N ASN A 40 11.25 26.98 5.24
CA ASN A 40 12.68 26.64 5.12
C ASN A 40 12.99 25.17 5.42
N ALA A 41 12.03 24.40 5.93
CA ALA A 41 12.22 23.00 6.30
C ALA A 41 12.36 22.10 5.07
N THR A 42 13.20 21.08 5.19
CA THR A 42 13.46 20.07 4.17
C THR A 42 13.23 18.66 4.71
N ALA A 43 13.20 17.66 3.82
CA ALA A 43 12.89 16.29 4.21
C ALA A 43 13.80 15.79 5.35
N GLY A 44 13.20 15.31 6.44
CA GLY A 44 13.91 14.90 7.66
C GLY A 44 13.84 15.93 8.78
N ASP A 45 13.61 17.21 8.48
CA ASP A 45 13.54 18.25 9.50
C ASP A 45 12.27 18.13 10.35
N THR A 46 12.38 18.58 11.60
CA THR A 46 11.26 18.74 12.52
C THR A 46 11.05 20.21 12.85
N VAL A 47 9.89 20.74 12.51
CA VAL A 47 9.40 22.03 13.04
C VAL A 47 8.61 21.72 14.31
N PHE A 48 9.22 22.00 15.45
CA PHE A 48 8.66 21.72 16.77
C PHE A 48 8.02 22.97 17.36
N VAL A 49 6.71 22.96 17.58
CA VAL A 49 6.02 24.03 18.29
C VAL A 49 6.13 23.79 19.79
N ALA A 50 6.60 24.78 20.54
CA ALA A 50 6.71 24.67 21.99
C ALA A 50 5.35 24.33 22.63
N GLY A 51 5.30 23.33 23.52
CA GLY A 51 4.05 22.77 24.06
C GLY A 51 3.12 23.74 24.77
N GLY A 52 3.68 24.79 25.37
CA GLY A 52 2.92 25.87 26.02
C GLY A 52 2.36 26.90 25.05
N ALA A 53 2.75 26.87 23.77
CA ALA A 53 2.34 27.87 22.79
C ALA A 53 0.85 27.75 22.45
N SER A 54 0.21 28.91 22.29
CA SER A 54 -1.11 29.04 21.70
C SER A 54 -1.03 30.05 20.57
N ILE A 55 -1.11 29.56 19.33
CA ILE A 55 -0.86 30.34 18.12
C ILE A 55 -2.17 30.50 17.37
N ASN A 56 -2.60 31.75 17.22
CA ASN A 56 -3.72 32.13 16.39
C ASN A 56 -3.29 32.24 14.92
N LEU A 57 -3.90 31.42 14.06
CA LEU A 57 -3.67 31.35 12.63
C LEU A 57 -4.81 31.97 11.81
N THR A 58 -5.77 32.64 12.43
CA THR A 58 -6.84 33.38 11.71
C THR A 58 -6.24 34.31 10.66
N GLY A 59 -6.76 34.25 9.43
CA GLY A 59 -6.22 34.95 8.26
C GLY A 59 -5.08 34.23 7.53
N TYR A 60 -4.60 33.10 8.05
CA TYR A 60 -3.56 32.26 7.42
C TYR A 60 -4.14 30.88 7.09
N LYS A 61 -4.44 30.68 5.81
CA LYS A 61 -4.94 29.42 5.25
C LYS A 61 -3.84 28.76 4.42
N ARG A 62 -3.90 27.44 4.28
CA ARG A 62 -3.05 26.62 3.38
C ARG A 62 -1.56 26.73 3.69
N ILE A 63 -1.20 26.67 4.98
CA ILE A 63 0.20 26.69 5.41
C ILE A 63 0.84 25.38 4.93
N ALA A 64 1.83 25.48 4.05
CA ALA A 64 2.48 24.31 3.46
C ALA A 64 3.32 23.56 4.50
N ILE A 65 3.19 22.24 4.54
CA ILE A 65 4.16 21.34 5.18
C ILE A 65 4.91 20.62 4.05
N PRO A 66 6.24 20.82 3.93
CA PRO A 66 7.03 20.21 2.86
C PRO A 66 7.10 18.67 2.96
N PRO A 67 7.38 17.97 1.85
CA PRO A 67 7.51 16.52 1.85
C PRO A 67 8.58 16.05 2.84
N GLY A 68 8.25 15.02 3.61
CA GLY A 68 9.19 14.44 4.56
C GLY A 68 9.48 15.25 5.83
N VAL A 69 8.84 16.41 6.02
CA VAL A 69 8.96 17.24 7.22
C VAL A 69 8.03 16.73 8.32
N THR A 70 8.46 16.86 9.57
CA THR A 70 7.61 16.64 10.74
C THR A 70 7.19 17.98 11.35
N LEU A 71 5.88 18.23 11.47
CA LEU A 71 5.32 19.28 12.31
C LEU A 71 4.92 18.66 13.66
N ALA A 72 5.60 19.05 14.74
CA ALA A 72 5.49 18.38 16.04
C ALA A 72 5.20 19.33 17.20
N SER A 73 4.73 18.76 18.30
CA SER A 73 4.75 19.34 19.66
C SER A 73 4.80 18.19 20.69
N ASP A 74 4.80 18.51 21.98
CA ASP A 74 5.02 17.57 23.10
C ASP A 74 3.77 16.87 23.68
N ARG A 75 2.59 16.91 23.06
CA ARG A 75 1.37 16.34 23.68
C ARG A 75 1.59 14.93 24.23
N GLY A 76 1.22 14.72 25.49
CA GLY A 76 1.39 13.46 26.23
C GLY A 76 2.72 13.32 26.97
N THR A 77 3.75 14.09 26.59
CA THR A 77 5.06 14.07 27.27
C THR A 77 4.91 14.68 28.66
N ASN A 78 5.13 13.88 29.71
CA ASN A 78 4.92 14.31 31.10
C ASN A 78 3.53 14.93 31.34
N GLY A 79 2.50 14.48 30.61
CA GLY A 79 1.14 15.02 30.68
C GLY A 79 0.95 16.36 29.97
N ALA A 80 1.91 16.84 29.18
CA ALA A 80 1.78 18.07 28.41
C ALA A 80 0.57 18.01 27.47
N PRO A 81 -0.19 19.11 27.31
CA PRO A 81 -1.34 19.14 26.41
C PRO A 81 -0.94 19.26 24.94
N GLY A 82 0.30 19.67 24.64
CA GLY A 82 0.73 20.09 23.31
C GLY A 82 0.30 21.52 22.95
N ALA A 83 1.02 22.11 22.00
CA ALA A 83 0.74 23.43 21.48
C ALA A 83 -0.65 23.49 20.85
N LEU A 84 -1.36 24.60 21.08
CA LEU A 84 -2.65 24.88 20.44
C LEU A 84 -2.45 25.76 19.22
N LEU A 85 -2.70 25.21 18.03
CA LEU A 85 -2.78 25.95 16.78
C LEU A 85 -4.24 26.07 16.39
N TYR A 86 -4.75 27.29 16.25
CA TYR A 86 -6.18 27.49 16.03
C TYR A 86 -6.51 28.60 15.05
N ASN A 87 -7.69 28.49 14.45
CA ASN A 87 -8.25 29.48 13.55
C ASN A 87 -9.72 29.70 13.90
N THR A 88 -10.18 30.95 13.79
CA THR A 88 -11.55 31.38 14.14
C THR A 88 -12.30 31.98 12.96
N GLU A 89 -11.73 31.93 11.75
CA GLU A 89 -12.33 32.45 10.52
C GLU A 89 -13.50 31.57 10.11
N LEU A 90 -14.70 32.16 10.08
CA LEU A 90 -15.93 31.48 9.71
C LEU A 90 -16.84 32.46 8.95
N ASP A 91 -16.71 32.44 7.64
CA ASP A 91 -17.31 33.44 6.76
C ASP A 91 -18.67 32.99 6.25
N LEU A 92 -19.69 33.83 6.48
CA LEU A 92 -21.06 33.57 6.02
C LEU A 92 -21.19 33.86 4.52
N GLY A 93 -21.83 32.94 3.78
CA GLY A 93 -22.17 33.13 2.36
C GLY A 93 -20.99 32.99 1.39
N GLN A 94 -19.80 32.70 1.89
CA GLN A 94 -18.65 32.33 1.07
C GLN A 94 -18.73 30.82 0.77
N SER A 95 -18.57 30.44 -0.49
CA SER A 95 -18.53 29.01 -0.91
C SER A 95 -17.10 28.46 -0.96
N GLU A 96 -16.18 28.99 -0.14
CA GLU A 96 -14.80 28.53 -0.07
C GLU A 96 -14.70 27.21 0.71
N THR A 97 -13.79 26.32 0.27
CA THR A 97 -13.24 25.26 1.12
C THR A 97 -11.73 25.44 1.25
N TRP A 98 -11.23 25.53 2.48
CA TRP A 98 -9.82 25.78 2.78
C TRP A 98 -9.28 24.80 3.82
N SER A 99 -7.96 24.68 3.88
CA SER A 99 -7.23 23.87 4.84
C SER A 99 -6.32 24.73 5.71
N GLN A 100 -6.13 24.39 6.99
CA GLN A 100 -5.18 25.09 7.84
C GLN A 100 -3.75 24.73 7.45
N PHE A 101 -3.48 23.44 7.29
CA PHE A 101 -2.22 22.90 6.79
C PHE A 101 -2.43 22.13 5.49
N THR A 102 -1.58 22.41 4.50
CA THR A 102 -1.53 21.70 3.23
C THR A 102 -0.23 20.88 3.17
N VAL A 103 -0.35 19.56 3.18
CA VAL A 103 0.77 18.65 2.99
C VAL A 103 1.10 18.58 1.51
N THR A 104 2.33 18.93 1.16
CA THR A 104 2.76 19.13 -0.24
C THR A 104 3.49 17.92 -0.84
N GLY A 105 3.70 16.85 -0.06
CA GLY A 105 4.17 15.58 -0.60
C GLY A 105 4.40 14.51 0.46
N SER A 106 4.93 13.38 0.00
CA SER A 106 4.96 12.12 0.76
C SER A 106 5.82 12.15 2.03
N GLY A 107 5.52 11.25 2.97
CA GLY A 107 6.33 11.00 4.17
C GLY A 107 6.29 12.12 5.22
N THR A 108 5.32 13.02 5.11
CA THR A 108 5.08 14.10 6.07
C THR A 108 4.47 13.57 7.36
N ARG A 109 4.84 14.13 8.52
CA ARG A 109 4.24 13.78 9.81
C ARG A 109 3.69 14.99 10.55
N VAL A 110 2.50 14.86 11.14
CA VAL A 110 1.92 15.86 12.04
C VAL A 110 1.62 15.18 13.38
N THR A 111 2.26 15.63 14.46
CA THR A 111 2.20 14.91 15.74
C THR A 111 2.23 15.80 16.98
N GLY A 112 1.56 15.34 18.04
CA GLY A 112 1.70 15.93 19.37
C GLY A 112 1.07 17.32 19.53
N LEU A 113 0.14 17.71 18.65
CA LEU A 113 -0.46 19.05 18.59
C LEU A 113 -1.94 19.03 19.00
N ARG A 114 -2.47 20.21 19.33
CA ARG A 114 -3.91 20.49 19.37
C ARG A 114 -4.25 21.43 18.21
N LEU A 115 -4.98 20.92 17.21
CA LEU A 115 -5.45 21.69 16.06
C LEU A 115 -6.95 21.94 16.17
N ARG A 116 -7.32 23.22 16.27
CA ARG A 116 -8.71 23.63 16.45
C ARG A 116 -9.18 24.54 15.32
N GLY A 117 -10.17 24.07 14.58
CA GLY A 117 -10.87 24.84 13.56
C GLY A 117 -11.89 25.82 14.14
N PRO A 118 -12.54 26.58 13.27
CA PRO A 118 -13.38 27.72 13.65
C PRO A 118 -14.79 27.33 14.08
N ASP A 119 -15.23 26.09 13.87
CA ASP A 119 -16.64 25.76 13.98
C ASP A 119 -16.91 24.38 14.58
N SER A 120 -17.29 24.41 15.85
CA SER A 120 -17.78 23.25 16.57
C SER A 120 -19.24 22.95 16.29
N GLU A 121 -20.01 23.82 15.63
CA GLU A 121 -21.47 23.68 15.62
C GLU A 121 -21.99 22.68 14.59
N ILE A 122 -23.13 22.06 14.88
CA ILE A 122 -23.75 21.13 13.93
C ILE A 122 -24.23 21.90 12.69
N ARG A 123 -24.93 23.02 12.89
CA ARG A 123 -25.60 23.85 11.87
C ARG A 123 -26.50 23.07 10.90
N ASP A 124 -27.52 23.72 10.35
CA ASP A 124 -28.49 22.98 9.53
C ASP A 124 -28.16 22.99 8.03
N ASN A 125 -27.15 23.76 7.60
CA ASN A 125 -26.72 23.86 6.21
C ASN A 125 -25.20 23.73 6.07
N ALA A 126 -24.76 22.77 5.23
CA ALA A 126 -23.36 22.48 4.90
C ALA A 126 -22.60 23.67 4.31
N TYR A 127 -23.28 24.53 3.54
CA TYR A 127 -22.68 25.54 2.67
C TYR A 127 -23.10 26.97 3.03
N GLN A 128 -23.72 27.16 4.20
CA GLN A 128 -24.05 28.49 4.70
C GLN A 128 -22.78 29.27 5.06
N TYR A 129 -21.75 28.58 5.54
CA TYR A 129 -20.44 29.13 5.87
C TYR A 129 -19.38 28.42 5.05
N ASP A 130 -18.20 29.03 4.99
CA ASP A 130 -17.02 28.38 4.45
C ASP A 130 -16.69 27.06 5.16
N ASN A 131 -16.03 26.20 4.40
CA ASN A 131 -15.67 24.85 4.81
C ASN A 131 -14.19 24.81 5.18
N SER A 132 -13.88 24.28 6.36
CA SER A 132 -12.53 24.27 6.92
C SER A 132 -12.03 22.84 7.12
N ARG A 133 -10.77 22.61 6.77
CA ARG A 133 -10.04 21.36 6.96
C ARG A 133 -8.84 21.60 7.86
N GLY A 134 -8.55 20.67 8.78
CA GLY A 134 -7.37 20.80 9.63
C GLY A 134 -6.09 20.54 8.84
N ILE A 135 -5.96 19.30 8.37
CA ILE A 135 -4.84 18.85 7.54
C ILE A 135 -5.41 18.36 6.21
N GLU A 136 -4.85 18.86 5.11
CA GLU A 136 -5.19 18.44 3.75
C GLU A 136 -3.95 17.87 3.05
N ALA A 137 -4.06 16.64 2.58
CA ALA A 137 -3.02 15.96 1.83
C ALA A 137 -3.55 15.53 0.46
N VAL A 138 -2.89 15.97 -0.60
CA VAL A 138 -3.25 15.65 -1.99
C VAL A 138 -2.00 15.14 -2.68
N ASN A 139 -2.04 13.91 -3.22
CA ASN A 139 -0.85 13.24 -3.78
C ASN A 139 0.33 13.17 -2.79
N ALA A 140 0.06 12.89 -1.51
CA ALA A 140 1.05 12.90 -0.44
C ALA A 140 1.03 11.60 0.37
N SER A 141 1.45 10.51 -0.28
CA SER A 141 1.51 9.16 0.30
C SER A 141 2.35 9.08 1.59
N ASP A 142 2.12 8.09 2.44
CA ASP A 142 2.80 7.95 3.75
C ASP A 142 2.61 9.13 4.70
N LEU A 143 1.50 9.87 4.56
CA LEU A 143 1.12 10.86 5.56
C LEU A 143 0.96 10.18 6.92
N THR A 144 1.65 10.67 7.95
CA THR A 144 1.41 10.25 9.33
C THR A 144 0.76 11.38 10.12
N VAL A 145 -0.43 11.16 10.66
CA VAL A 145 -1.10 12.06 11.60
C VAL A 145 -1.35 11.29 12.88
N ASP A 146 -0.55 11.56 13.91
CA ASP A 146 -0.60 10.78 15.15
C ASP A 146 -0.48 11.59 16.43
N ASN A 147 -1.10 11.11 17.51
CA ASN A 147 -1.01 11.75 18.84
C ASN A 147 -1.48 13.22 18.89
N ASN A 148 -2.45 13.60 18.05
CA ASN A 148 -3.00 14.96 18.05
C ASN A 148 -4.37 15.04 18.74
N GLU A 149 -4.78 16.24 19.13
CA GLU A 149 -6.17 16.60 19.36
C GLU A 149 -6.67 17.41 18.16
N LEU A 150 -7.75 16.97 17.50
CA LEU A 150 -8.24 17.57 16.26
C LEU A 150 -9.73 17.89 16.39
N SER A 151 -10.09 19.17 16.33
CA SER A 151 -11.46 19.58 16.62
C SER A 151 -11.99 20.78 15.84
N ALA A 152 -13.32 20.90 15.78
CA ALA A 152 -14.05 22.06 15.26
C ALA A 152 -13.77 22.39 13.78
N TRP A 153 -13.54 21.37 12.95
CA TRP A 153 -13.41 21.51 11.50
C TRP A 153 -14.76 21.27 10.83
N SER A 154 -15.26 22.26 10.09
CA SER A 154 -16.58 22.19 9.45
C SER A 154 -16.62 21.17 8.32
N HIS A 155 -15.52 20.98 7.59
CA HIS A 155 -15.43 19.90 6.60
C HIS A 155 -14.87 18.63 7.22
N SER A 156 -13.60 18.66 7.64
CA SER A 156 -12.91 17.49 8.17
C SER A 156 -11.64 17.82 8.95
N ALA A 157 -11.36 17.09 10.03
CA ALA A 157 -10.08 17.21 10.72
C ALA A 157 -8.90 16.80 9.83
N VAL A 158 -9.02 15.67 9.12
CA VAL A 158 -8.04 15.24 8.10
C VAL A 158 -8.76 14.94 6.79
N PHE A 159 -8.25 15.51 5.70
CA PHE A 159 -8.69 15.25 4.33
C PHE A 159 -7.54 14.66 3.54
N ILE A 160 -7.72 13.48 2.94
CA ILE A 160 -6.74 12.90 2.03
C ILE A 160 -7.36 12.65 0.66
N ARG A 161 -6.62 13.03 -0.40
CA ARG A 161 -6.97 12.75 -1.80
C ARG A 161 -5.77 12.20 -2.54
N ASP A 162 -5.98 11.20 -3.39
CA ASP A 162 -4.93 10.56 -4.19
C ASP A 162 -3.68 10.19 -3.37
N THR A 163 -3.89 9.82 -2.11
CA THR A 163 -2.88 9.64 -1.08
C THR A 163 -3.01 8.25 -0.51
N ILE A 164 -2.00 7.41 -0.73
CA ILE A 164 -2.00 6.02 -0.27
C ILE A 164 -1.20 5.86 1.02
N GLU A 165 -1.59 4.86 1.81
CA GLU A 165 -0.96 4.44 3.06
C GLU A 165 -0.82 5.56 4.10
N ALA A 166 -1.84 6.42 4.20
CA ALA A 166 -1.93 7.35 5.31
C ALA A 166 -2.07 6.61 6.65
N ARG A 167 -1.36 7.07 7.68
CA ARG A 167 -1.39 6.53 9.04
C ARG A 167 -2.07 7.53 9.96
N TYR A 168 -3.27 7.20 10.41
CA TYR A 168 -4.04 8.04 11.31
C TYR A 168 -4.18 7.33 12.65
N SER A 169 -3.38 7.71 13.65
CA SER A 169 -3.35 6.93 14.90
C SER A 169 -3.22 7.70 16.20
N ARG A 170 -3.81 7.18 17.28
CA ARG A 170 -3.69 7.77 18.64
C ARG A 170 -4.17 9.22 18.74
N ASN A 171 -5.05 9.66 17.83
CA ASN A 171 -5.61 11.00 17.87
C ASN A 171 -6.86 11.05 18.76
N ASN A 172 -7.09 12.19 19.38
CA ASN A 172 -8.36 12.56 19.98
C ASN A 172 -9.11 13.50 19.04
N VAL A 173 -10.18 13.02 18.41
CA VAL A 173 -10.83 13.71 17.29
C VAL A 173 -12.26 14.01 17.66
N HIS A 174 -12.63 15.28 17.73
CA HIS A 174 -13.94 15.61 18.26
C HIS A 174 -14.58 16.89 17.75
N HIS A 175 -15.90 16.95 17.87
CA HIS A 175 -16.69 18.14 17.58
C HIS A 175 -16.53 18.65 16.12
N ASN A 176 -16.24 17.76 15.17
CA ASN A 176 -16.36 18.04 13.74
C ASN A 176 -17.80 17.71 13.32
N ARG A 177 -18.72 18.68 13.42
CA ARG A 177 -20.15 18.40 13.55
C ARG A 177 -21.05 18.84 12.39
N ARG A 178 -20.51 19.55 11.40
CA ARG A 178 -21.30 20.16 10.33
C ARG A 178 -22.27 19.17 9.67
N THR A 179 -23.55 19.53 9.57
CA THR A 179 -24.54 18.76 8.80
C THR A 179 -24.08 18.59 7.36
N GLY A 180 -24.10 17.36 6.85
CA GLY A 180 -23.63 17.00 5.51
C GLY A 180 -22.11 16.78 5.39
N LEU A 181 -21.32 17.31 6.33
CA LEU A 181 -19.86 17.23 6.37
C LEU A 181 -19.39 16.69 7.74
N GLY A 182 -18.43 17.34 8.41
CA GLY A 182 -18.02 17.05 9.78
C GLY A 182 -17.31 15.71 9.96
N TYR A 183 -16.20 15.49 9.25
CA TYR A 183 -15.49 14.22 9.27
C TYR A 183 -14.26 14.24 10.21
N GLY A 184 -14.02 13.15 10.94
CA GLY A 184 -12.76 12.97 11.65
C GLY A 184 -11.60 12.75 10.68
N ILE A 185 -11.78 11.82 9.74
CA ILE A 185 -10.94 11.68 8.55
C ILE A 185 -11.83 11.35 7.34
N VAL A 186 -11.52 11.92 6.18
CA VAL A 186 -12.18 11.58 4.92
C VAL A 186 -11.17 11.21 3.83
N LEU A 187 -11.43 10.09 3.16
CA LEU A 187 -10.68 9.59 2.04
C LEU A 187 -11.37 9.96 0.73
N VAL A 188 -10.63 10.53 -0.23
CA VAL A 188 -11.16 11.00 -1.51
C VAL A 188 -10.32 10.45 -2.69
N ASP A 189 -10.99 9.99 -3.75
CA ASP A 189 -10.36 9.44 -4.96
C ASP A 189 -9.36 8.30 -4.67
N ASN A 190 -8.15 8.24 -5.24
CA ASN A 190 -7.23 7.11 -5.06
C ASN A 190 -6.51 7.12 -3.70
N SER A 191 -7.23 6.85 -2.61
CA SER A 191 -6.71 6.96 -1.26
C SER A 191 -6.82 5.68 -0.42
N SER A 192 -5.80 5.42 0.39
CA SER A 192 -5.81 4.36 1.41
C SER A 192 -5.30 4.85 2.76
N ALA A 193 -5.86 4.30 3.84
CA ALA A 193 -5.42 4.63 5.20
C ALA A 193 -5.52 3.46 6.19
N VAL A 194 -4.54 3.37 7.08
CA VAL A 194 -4.64 2.63 8.35
C VAL A 194 -5.06 3.61 9.43
N ILE A 195 -6.23 3.36 10.02
CA ILE A 195 -6.87 4.23 11.00
C ILE A 195 -6.99 3.46 12.32
N GLU A 196 -6.16 3.76 13.31
CA GLU A 196 -6.07 2.94 14.51
C GLU A 196 -5.82 3.67 15.83
N TYR A 197 -6.34 3.12 16.93
CA TYR A 197 -6.16 3.67 18.28
C TYR A 197 -6.65 5.12 18.46
N ASN A 198 -7.53 5.61 17.59
CA ASN A 198 -8.08 6.95 17.72
C ASN A 198 -9.32 6.92 18.62
N THR A 199 -9.53 8.01 19.35
CA THR A 199 -10.79 8.28 20.05
C THR A 199 -11.57 9.30 19.24
N PHE A 200 -12.81 8.96 18.88
CA PHE A 200 -13.75 9.83 18.19
C PHE A 200 -14.91 10.18 19.11
N THR A 201 -15.27 11.46 19.19
CA THR A 201 -16.37 11.94 20.02
C THR A 201 -17.09 13.06 19.29
N GLN A 202 -18.41 13.01 19.19
CA GLN A 202 -19.19 14.11 18.61
C GLN A 202 -18.72 14.51 17.20
N ASN A 203 -18.28 13.56 16.37
CA ASN A 203 -18.08 13.80 14.93
C ASN A 203 -19.38 13.45 14.19
N ARG A 204 -19.65 14.05 13.03
CA ARG A 204 -20.75 13.58 12.19
C ARG A 204 -20.44 12.22 11.60
N HIS A 205 -19.25 12.06 10.99
CA HIS A 205 -18.64 10.75 10.75
C HIS A 205 -17.23 10.75 11.34
N ALA A 206 -16.88 9.72 12.11
CA ALA A 206 -15.52 9.50 12.57
C ALA A 206 -14.58 9.21 11.40
N ILE A 207 -15.01 8.34 10.49
CA ILE A 207 -14.28 7.93 9.28
C ILE A 207 -15.25 8.00 8.11
N ALA A 208 -14.82 8.56 6.98
CA ALA A 208 -15.59 8.57 5.75
C ALA A 208 -14.72 8.28 4.52
N GLY A 209 -15.31 7.74 3.47
CA GLY A 209 -14.75 7.68 2.12
C GLY A 209 -15.79 8.14 1.10
N ASN A 210 -15.35 8.75 -0.01
CA ASN A 210 -16.27 9.23 -1.05
C ASN A 210 -16.74 8.11 -2.01
N GLY A 211 -16.27 6.88 -1.84
CA GLY A 211 -16.87 5.70 -2.48
C GLY A 211 -16.22 5.27 -3.80
N ILE A 212 -15.17 5.95 -4.26
CA ILE A 212 -14.48 5.58 -5.50
C ILE A 212 -13.85 4.18 -5.35
N ARG A 213 -13.97 3.33 -6.38
CA ARG A 213 -13.47 1.95 -6.42
C ARG A 213 -11.96 1.74 -6.24
N THR A 214 -11.18 2.80 -6.09
CA THR A 214 -9.75 2.73 -5.75
C THR A 214 -9.50 2.98 -4.26
N GLN A 215 -10.55 3.29 -3.49
CA GLN A 215 -10.46 3.61 -2.08
C GLN A 215 -10.51 2.40 -1.18
N ARG A 216 -9.74 2.49 -0.10
CA ARG A 216 -9.82 1.53 0.99
C ARG A 216 -9.41 2.11 2.32
N TYR A 217 -9.83 1.48 3.40
CA TYR A 217 -9.27 1.74 4.72
C TYR A 217 -9.27 0.48 5.59
N ASP A 218 -8.30 0.42 6.49
CA ASP A 218 -8.29 -0.50 7.63
C ASP A 218 -8.54 0.30 8.91
N ALA A 219 -9.76 0.25 9.41
CA ALA A 219 -10.17 0.86 10.65
C ALA A 219 -10.14 -0.17 11.77
N ARG A 220 -9.25 0.00 12.74
CA ARG A 220 -9.10 -0.95 13.85
C ARG A 220 -8.70 -0.34 15.18
N TYR A 221 -9.10 -0.96 16.27
CA TYR A 221 -8.75 -0.52 17.64
C TYR A 221 -9.16 0.92 17.95
N ASN A 222 -10.10 1.50 17.19
CA ASN A 222 -10.62 2.82 17.46
C ASN A 222 -11.75 2.76 18.48
N LEU A 223 -11.89 3.85 19.23
CA LEU A 223 -12.98 4.08 20.14
C LEU A 223 -13.89 5.18 19.58
N VAL A 224 -15.11 4.83 19.21
CA VAL A 224 -16.18 5.80 18.93
C VAL A 224 -17.05 5.93 20.18
N VAL A 225 -16.88 7.04 20.90
CA VAL A 225 -17.62 7.32 22.14
C VAL A 225 -19.09 7.60 21.80
N ASP A 226 -19.31 8.55 20.92
CA ASP A 226 -20.62 8.93 20.38
C ASP A 226 -20.45 9.67 19.05
N ASN A 227 -21.57 9.90 18.37
CA ASN A 227 -21.64 10.65 17.13
C ASN A 227 -22.61 11.83 17.29
N ALA A 228 -22.43 12.89 16.51
CA ALA A 228 -23.21 14.11 16.65
C ALA A 228 -24.65 13.99 16.10
N ARG A 229 -24.83 13.49 14.86
CA ARG A 229 -26.13 13.37 14.18
C ARG A 229 -26.22 12.22 13.16
N SER A 230 -25.20 11.38 13.05
CA SER A 230 -25.15 10.35 12.01
C SER A 230 -24.25 9.19 12.43
N HIS A 231 -24.10 8.21 11.53
CA HIS A 231 -23.31 7.01 11.78
C HIS A 231 -21.82 7.29 11.89
N GLY A 232 -21.10 6.41 12.59
CA GLY A 232 -19.69 6.59 12.92
C GLY A 232 -18.78 6.41 11.71
N PHE A 233 -18.76 5.23 11.11
CA PHE A 233 -17.92 4.92 9.95
C PHE A 233 -18.76 4.86 8.69
N ASP A 234 -18.38 5.62 7.68
CA ASP A 234 -19.05 5.68 6.39
C ASP A 234 -18.14 5.20 5.26
N MET A 235 -18.76 4.60 4.26
CA MET A 235 -18.26 4.61 2.89
C MET A 235 -19.41 5.04 2.00
N HIS A 236 -19.28 6.21 1.37
CA HIS A 236 -20.26 6.69 0.39
C HIS A 236 -20.30 5.76 -0.84
N GLY A 237 -21.37 5.84 -1.62
CA GLY A 237 -21.41 5.22 -2.94
C GLY A 237 -20.69 6.06 -4.00
N GLU A 238 -20.03 5.41 -4.96
CA GLU A 238 -19.41 6.06 -6.11
C GLU A 238 -20.44 6.88 -6.91
N ASN A 239 -21.65 6.34 -7.09
CA ASN A 239 -22.75 7.06 -7.72
C ASN A 239 -23.08 8.37 -7.00
N GLU A 240 -22.89 8.44 -5.68
CA GLU A 240 -23.14 9.67 -4.93
C GLU A 240 -22.07 10.73 -5.17
N ALA A 241 -20.83 10.30 -5.37
CA ALA A 241 -19.71 11.19 -5.68
C ALA A 241 -19.68 11.63 -7.15
N ARG A 242 -20.10 10.76 -8.09
CA ARG A 242 -19.94 10.99 -9.54
C ARG A 242 -21.24 11.08 -10.34
N GLY A 243 -22.39 10.73 -9.76
CA GLY A 243 -23.68 10.70 -10.48
C GLY A 243 -23.70 9.72 -11.67
N ASN A 244 -22.84 8.69 -11.65
CA ASN A 244 -22.58 7.83 -12.80
C ASN A 244 -23.36 6.50 -12.79
N GLY A 245 -24.25 6.30 -11.82
CA GLY A 245 -25.02 5.06 -11.63
C GLY A 245 -24.19 3.87 -11.15
N ALA A 246 -22.90 4.03 -10.87
CA ALA A 246 -22.03 2.92 -10.52
C ALA A 246 -22.39 2.37 -9.12
N PRO A 247 -22.52 1.03 -8.96
CA PRO A 247 -23.06 0.44 -7.74
C PRO A 247 -22.06 0.39 -6.57
N TYR A 248 -20.88 0.97 -6.73
CA TYR A 248 -19.75 0.67 -5.85
C TYR A 248 -19.67 1.55 -4.61
N ALA A 249 -19.03 1.05 -3.56
CA ALA A 249 -18.69 1.83 -2.36
C ALA A 249 -17.29 1.45 -1.89
N GLY A 250 -16.27 2.07 -2.50
CA GLY A 250 -14.87 1.71 -2.27
C GLY A 250 -14.49 0.34 -2.84
N ASP A 251 -13.31 -0.12 -2.47
CA ASP A 251 -12.73 -1.40 -2.87
C ASP A 251 -12.73 -2.44 -1.74
N VAL A 252 -11.77 -2.28 -0.81
CA VAL A 252 -11.60 -3.13 0.38
C VAL A 252 -11.82 -2.27 1.62
N ILE A 253 -12.69 -2.73 2.52
CA ILE A 253 -12.99 -2.03 3.77
C ILE A 253 -12.82 -3.00 4.92
N HIS A 254 -11.85 -2.75 5.79
CA HIS A 254 -11.71 -3.50 7.03
C HIS A 254 -12.20 -2.65 8.18
N ILE A 255 -13.17 -3.16 8.93
CA ILE A 255 -13.62 -2.57 10.19
C ILE A 255 -13.51 -3.67 11.23
N LYS A 256 -12.35 -3.71 11.89
CA LYS A 256 -11.98 -4.83 12.77
C LYS A 256 -11.62 -4.32 14.14
N HIS A 257 -12.10 -4.97 15.19
CA HIS A 257 -11.65 -4.65 16.55
C HIS A 257 -11.86 -3.18 16.96
N ASN A 258 -12.99 -2.56 16.60
CA ASN A 258 -13.35 -1.22 17.07
C ASN A 258 -14.42 -1.29 18.17
N SER A 259 -14.51 -0.25 18.98
CA SER A 259 -15.53 -0.12 20.02
C SER A 259 -16.45 1.07 19.75
N PHE A 260 -17.75 0.82 19.65
CA PHE A 260 -18.80 1.82 19.43
C PHE A 260 -19.71 1.88 20.65
N ARG A 261 -19.60 2.95 21.45
CA ARG A 261 -20.28 3.05 22.76
C ARG A 261 -21.68 3.65 22.69
N SER A 262 -22.05 4.30 21.58
CA SER A 262 -23.38 4.86 21.36
C SER A 262 -24.18 4.00 20.39
N LYS A 263 -25.48 3.84 20.68
CA LYS A 263 -26.46 3.14 19.83
C LYS A 263 -27.53 4.07 19.25
N VAL A 264 -27.39 5.38 19.43
CA VAL A 264 -28.37 6.38 18.95
C VAL A 264 -28.44 6.36 17.42
N GLU A 265 -27.28 6.26 16.79
CA GLU A 265 -27.14 6.15 15.33
C GLU A 265 -26.51 4.79 14.99
N PRO A 266 -26.66 4.30 13.74
CA PRO A 266 -25.91 3.15 13.26
C PRO A 266 -24.40 3.36 13.47
N ALA A 267 -23.66 2.30 13.81
CA ALA A 267 -22.20 2.41 13.95
C ALA A 267 -21.51 2.56 12.59
N ILE A 268 -21.96 1.78 11.61
CA ILE A 268 -21.33 1.62 10.30
C ILE A 268 -22.38 1.75 9.21
N LYS A 269 -22.04 2.46 8.13
CA LYS A 269 -22.82 2.50 6.91
C LYS A 269 -21.94 2.32 5.67
N VAL A 270 -22.30 1.37 4.82
CA VAL A 270 -21.67 1.15 3.51
C VAL A 270 -22.71 1.44 2.44
N ARG A 271 -22.51 2.48 1.66
CA ARG A 271 -23.54 3.07 0.80
C ARG A 271 -23.41 2.62 -0.66
N GLY A 272 -23.25 1.32 -0.83
CA GLY A 272 -23.12 0.64 -2.12
C GLY A 272 -22.47 -0.73 -1.92
N MET A 273 -22.09 -1.38 -3.01
CA MET A 273 -21.41 -2.67 -3.02
C MET A 273 -19.88 -2.44 -3.08
N PRO A 274 -19.10 -2.78 -2.04
CA PRO A 274 -17.64 -2.75 -2.13
C PRO A 274 -17.13 -3.56 -3.32
N ALA A 275 -16.15 -3.05 -4.07
CA ALA A 275 -15.69 -3.71 -5.30
C ALA A 275 -15.10 -5.09 -5.02
N THR A 276 -14.28 -5.19 -3.97
CA THR A 276 -13.72 -6.46 -3.50
C THR A 276 -14.46 -6.95 -2.26
N GLY A 277 -14.57 -6.12 -1.21
CA GLY A 277 -15.25 -6.54 0.01
C GLY A 277 -15.15 -5.59 1.20
N ALA A 278 -16.22 -5.51 1.98
CA ALA A 278 -16.21 -4.97 3.33
C ALA A 278 -16.24 -6.11 4.35
N TYR A 279 -15.40 -6.05 5.37
CA TYR A 279 -15.27 -7.09 6.39
C TYR A 279 -15.39 -6.47 7.78
N VAL A 280 -16.44 -6.85 8.50
CA VAL A 280 -16.78 -6.32 9.82
C VAL A 280 -16.74 -7.43 10.85
N SER A 281 -15.67 -7.50 11.64
CA SER A 281 -15.48 -8.57 12.63
C SER A 281 -14.69 -8.12 13.86
N GLY A 282 -14.89 -8.83 14.96
CA GLY A 282 -14.25 -8.57 16.23
C GLY A 282 -14.60 -7.23 16.86
N ASN A 283 -15.62 -6.50 16.39
CA ASN A 283 -15.99 -5.19 16.95
C ASN A 283 -16.93 -5.34 18.15
N CYS A 284 -17.00 -4.29 18.95
CA CYS A 284 -17.98 -4.13 20.02
C CYS A 284 -18.95 -3.01 19.75
N PHE A 285 -20.23 -3.32 19.89
CA PHE A 285 -21.32 -2.39 19.65
C PHE A 285 -22.22 -2.28 20.87
N ALA A 286 -22.59 -1.05 21.20
CA ALA A 286 -23.68 -0.77 22.14
C ALA A 286 -25.06 -1.20 21.60
N HIS A 287 -25.16 -1.37 20.28
CA HIS A 287 -26.32 -1.89 19.56
C HIS A 287 -26.66 -3.32 19.96
N THR A 288 -27.88 -3.75 19.69
CA THR A 288 -28.40 -5.07 20.09
C THR A 288 -28.03 -6.18 19.11
N SER A 289 -27.72 -5.84 17.85
CA SER A 289 -27.48 -6.79 16.76
C SER A 289 -26.71 -6.14 15.60
N SER A 290 -26.26 -6.96 14.64
CA SER A 290 -25.67 -6.48 13.39
C SER A 290 -26.64 -5.58 12.61
N SER A 291 -27.91 -5.94 12.54
CA SER A 291 -28.94 -5.21 11.78
C SER A 291 -29.20 -3.79 12.30
N THR A 292 -28.89 -3.51 13.56
CA THR A 292 -29.01 -2.17 14.15
C THR A 292 -27.69 -1.41 14.14
N ALA A 293 -26.55 -2.11 14.15
CA ALA A 293 -25.21 -1.52 14.13
C ALA A 293 -24.71 -1.19 12.72
N ILE A 294 -25.01 -2.03 11.74
CA ILE A 294 -24.36 -2.05 10.42
C ILE A 294 -25.44 -1.98 9.35
N LEU A 295 -25.35 -0.97 8.48
CA LEU A 295 -26.27 -0.78 7.36
C LEU A 295 -25.53 -0.82 6.04
N GLN A 296 -26.13 -1.49 5.05
CA GLN A 296 -25.77 -1.36 3.65
C GLN A 296 -26.94 -0.74 2.89
N THR A 297 -26.70 0.30 2.07
CA THR A 297 -27.76 1.04 1.38
C THR A 297 -27.43 1.28 -0.10
N PHE A 298 -28.44 1.61 -0.90
CA PHE A 298 -28.42 1.82 -2.36
C PHE A 298 -28.14 0.57 -3.20
N PHE A 299 -27.01 -0.09 -2.97
CA PHE A 299 -26.62 -1.34 -3.62
C PHE A 299 -26.07 -2.29 -2.57
N THR A 300 -26.40 -3.57 -2.68
CA THR A 300 -26.03 -4.60 -1.69
C THR A 300 -25.16 -5.68 -2.31
N GLY A 301 -24.29 -6.29 -1.48
CA GLY A 301 -23.30 -7.28 -1.94
C GLY A 301 -21.93 -7.02 -1.33
N ASN A 302 -21.07 -8.04 -1.34
CA ASN A 302 -19.68 -7.96 -0.85
C ASN A 302 -19.49 -7.41 0.57
N LEU A 303 -20.53 -7.42 1.40
CA LEU A 303 -20.46 -7.09 2.83
C LEU A 303 -20.44 -8.38 3.66
N ASN A 304 -19.33 -8.61 4.35
CA ASN A 304 -19.06 -9.79 5.15
C ASN A 304 -19.07 -9.41 6.64
N ILE A 305 -20.12 -9.82 7.35
CA ILE A 305 -20.25 -9.58 8.80
C ILE A 305 -19.86 -10.86 9.52
N GLY A 306 -18.71 -10.84 10.21
CA GLY A 306 -18.24 -11.95 11.03
C GLY A 306 -18.73 -11.88 12.47
N SER A 307 -18.05 -12.59 13.37
CA SER A 307 -18.31 -12.54 14.82
C SER A 307 -18.04 -11.13 15.35
N ASN A 308 -18.99 -10.58 16.10
CA ASN A 308 -18.88 -9.28 16.79
C ASN A 308 -19.60 -9.40 18.13
N THR A 309 -19.30 -8.51 19.07
CA THR A 309 -19.96 -8.44 20.39
C THR A 309 -20.96 -7.28 20.41
N TYR A 310 -22.17 -7.54 20.90
CA TYR A 310 -23.28 -6.60 20.96
C TYR A 310 -23.72 -6.35 22.41
N ASN A 311 -24.55 -5.33 22.65
CA ASN A 311 -25.02 -4.91 23.96
C ASN A 311 -23.90 -4.55 24.95
N THR A 312 -22.82 -3.96 24.46
CA THR A 312 -21.68 -3.55 25.30
C THR A 312 -21.25 -2.11 25.01
N THR A 313 -20.92 -1.37 26.06
CA THR A 313 -20.41 0.01 25.97
C THR A 313 -18.94 0.09 26.39
N THR A 314 -18.24 -1.05 26.45
CA THR A 314 -16.82 -1.08 26.80
C THR A 314 -15.98 -0.30 25.80
N GLY A 315 -15.02 0.47 26.31
CA GLY A 315 -14.04 1.17 25.49
C GLY A 315 -12.98 0.25 24.91
N ASN A 316 -12.84 -0.96 25.45
CA ASN A 316 -11.93 -1.97 24.96
C ASN A 316 -12.51 -3.38 25.17
N CYS A 317 -12.72 -4.11 24.08
CA CYS A 317 -13.08 -5.54 24.12
C CYS A 317 -12.20 -6.37 23.20
N HIS A 318 -11.14 -5.75 22.69
CA HIS A 318 -10.17 -6.37 21.83
C HIS A 318 -9.01 -6.74 22.74
N GLY A 319 -8.41 -7.91 22.54
CA GLY A 319 -7.27 -8.35 23.35
C GLY A 319 -6.04 -7.46 23.17
N SER A 320 -4.85 -8.03 23.31
CA SER A 320 -3.63 -7.29 22.98
C SER A 320 -3.64 -6.91 21.49
N PRO A 321 -3.55 -5.62 21.13
CA PRO A 321 -3.58 -5.20 19.75
C PRO A 321 -2.42 -5.79 18.96
N LYS A 322 -2.68 -6.26 17.74
CA LYS A 322 -1.64 -6.66 16.79
C LYS A 322 -1.75 -5.77 15.55
N PRO A 323 -0.85 -4.79 15.38
CA PRO A 323 -0.80 -4.01 14.15
C PRO A 323 -0.52 -4.95 12.98
N ALA A 324 -1.35 -4.92 11.93
CA ALA A 324 -0.98 -5.56 10.67
C ALA A 324 0.16 -4.75 10.04
N ALA A 325 1.29 -5.42 9.84
CA ALA A 325 2.44 -4.94 9.10
C ALA A 325 2.98 -6.08 8.26
N TRP A 326 3.53 -5.74 7.10
CA TRP A 326 4.25 -6.73 6.32
C TRP A 326 5.45 -7.17 7.15
N GLN A 327 5.90 -8.38 6.96
CA GLN A 327 7.00 -8.93 7.71
C GLN A 327 7.91 -9.69 6.79
N VAL A 328 9.19 -9.63 7.09
CA VAL A 328 10.23 -10.39 6.41
C VAL A 328 10.94 -11.30 7.40
N SER A 329 11.25 -12.51 6.97
CA SER A 329 12.05 -13.48 7.69
C SER A 329 13.29 -13.76 6.83
N ALA A 330 14.42 -13.20 7.22
CA ALA A 330 15.66 -13.32 6.46
C ALA A 330 16.05 -14.80 6.26
N GLY A 331 16.28 -15.22 5.02
CA GLY A 331 16.51 -16.61 4.61
C GLY A 331 15.46 -17.62 5.12
N GLY A 332 14.27 -17.16 5.52
CA GLY A 332 13.22 -17.97 6.16
C GLY A 332 13.51 -18.49 7.57
N THR A 333 14.69 -18.22 8.13
CA THR A 333 15.13 -18.74 9.45
C THR A 333 15.15 -17.69 10.56
N ALA A 334 15.33 -16.42 10.21
CA ALA A 334 15.34 -15.32 11.18
C ALA A 334 13.96 -15.10 11.83
N ALA A 335 13.94 -14.34 12.93
CA ALA A 335 12.70 -13.86 13.50
C ALA A 335 11.99 -12.90 12.52
N TRP A 336 10.67 -12.82 12.62
CA TRP A 336 9.90 -11.87 11.83
C TRP A 336 10.31 -10.43 12.15
N THR A 337 10.73 -9.69 11.13
CA THR A 337 10.99 -8.27 11.22
C THR A 337 9.83 -7.52 10.57
N PRO A 338 9.12 -6.63 11.28
CA PRO A 338 8.06 -5.83 10.69
C PRO A 338 8.62 -4.82 9.69
N LEU A 339 7.93 -4.69 8.57
CA LEU A 339 8.09 -3.67 7.53
C LEU A 339 6.99 -2.61 7.71
N ALA A 340 6.62 -1.91 6.64
CA ALA A 340 5.55 -0.92 6.67
C ALA A 340 4.19 -1.55 7.07
N PRO A 341 3.41 -0.91 7.98
CA PRO A 341 1.99 -1.23 8.14
C PRO A 341 1.23 -0.99 6.82
N TYR A 342 0.26 -1.85 6.51
CA TYR A 342 -0.32 -1.92 5.17
C TYR A 342 -1.85 -1.93 5.16
N THR A 343 -2.45 -1.60 4.00
CA THR A 343 -3.86 -1.84 3.68
C THR A 343 -4.10 -2.88 2.57
N PHE A 344 -3.05 -3.56 2.12
CA PHE A 344 -3.06 -4.50 0.98
C PHE A 344 -2.53 -5.89 1.31
N GLU A 345 -3.11 -6.90 0.67
CA GLU A 345 -2.65 -8.29 0.78
C GLU A 345 -1.48 -8.60 -0.14
N THR A 346 -0.71 -9.63 0.22
CA THR A 346 0.46 -10.09 -0.54
C THR A 346 0.12 -10.44 -1.99
N SER A 347 -1.09 -10.96 -2.24
CA SER A 347 -1.60 -11.27 -3.57
C SER A 347 -1.82 -10.05 -4.46
N GLU A 348 -1.88 -8.86 -3.87
CA GLU A 348 -2.07 -7.60 -4.58
C GLU A 348 -0.75 -6.85 -4.84
N LEU A 349 0.39 -7.45 -4.52
CA LEU A 349 1.72 -6.84 -4.61
C LEU A 349 2.55 -7.42 -5.77
N GLY A 350 3.41 -6.56 -6.31
CA GLY A 350 4.56 -6.94 -7.13
C GLY A 350 5.84 -6.90 -6.31
N PHE A 351 6.85 -7.66 -6.71
CA PHE A 351 8.14 -7.73 -6.05
C PHE A 351 9.25 -7.67 -7.10
N GLY A 352 10.29 -6.89 -6.83
CA GLY A 352 11.50 -6.76 -7.64
C GLY A 352 12.24 -5.47 -7.28
N ASP A 353 13.48 -5.34 -7.72
CA ASP A 353 14.33 -4.16 -7.50
C ASP A 353 13.97 -3.05 -8.50
N PHE A 354 13.07 -2.12 -8.16
CA PHE A 354 12.60 -1.08 -9.09
C PHE A 354 13.50 0.16 -9.10
N ASP A 355 14.31 0.37 -8.06
CA ASP A 355 15.20 1.53 -7.95
C ASP A 355 16.68 1.23 -8.28
N GLY A 356 17.06 -0.05 -8.32
CA GLY A 356 18.39 -0.55 -8.69
C GLY A 356 19.37 -0.60 -7.51
N ASP A 357 18.88 -0.66 -6.27
CA ASP A 357 19.74 -0.70 -5.07
C ASP A 357 20.21 -2.12 -4.69
N GLY A 358 19.77 -3.14 -5.45
CA GLY A 358 20.08 -4.55 -5.23
C GLY A 358 19.16 -5.24 -4.22
N LYS A 359 18.11 -4.56 -3.74
CA LYS A 359 17.09 -5.14 -2.84
C LYS A 359 15.75 -5.22 -3.52
N THR A 360 14.95 -6.16 -3.06
CA THR A 360 13.57 -6.32 -3.51
C THR A 360 12.70 -5.23 -2.91
N ASP A 361 12.07 -4.47 -3.79
CA ASP A 361 11.04 -3.52 -3.45
C ASP A 361 9.64 -4.12 -3.55
N VAL A 362 8.67 -3.42 -2.97
CA VAL A 362 7.26 -3.79 -3.07
C VAL A 362 6.53 -2.83 -4.01
N LEU A 363 5.94 -3.34 -5.08
CA LEU A 363 5.12 -2.58 -6.01
C LEU A 363 3.61 -2.73 -5.72
N ARG A 364 2.90 -1.61 -5.77
CA ARG A 364 1.46 -1.50 -5.67
C ARG A 364 0.88 -0.92 -6.95
N ALA A 365 -0.07 -1.63 -7.55
CA ALA A 365 -0.80 -1.17 -8.73
C ALA A 365 -2.29 -0.92 -8.41
N THR A 366 -2.67 0.34 -8.18
CA THR A 366 -4.03 0.68 -7.69
C THR A 366 -5.11 0.66 -8.78
N GLY A 367 -4.73 0.46 -10.05
CA GLY A 367 -5.62 0.65 -11.20
C GLY A 367 -5.81 2.11 -11.61
N ALA A 368 -5.15 3.05 -10.95
CA ALA A 368 -5.05 4.45 -11.37
C ALA A 368 -3.59 4.93 -11.46
N ARG A 369 -2.78 4.55 -10.48
CA ARG A 369 -1.35 4.83 -10.42
C ARG A 369 -0.62 3.64 -9.81
N TRP A 370 0.64 3.47 -10.18
CA TRP A 370 1.54 2.55 -9.50
C TRP A 370 2.43 3.27 -8.50
N TYR A 371 2.85 2.54 -7.48
CA TYR A 371 3.80 3.02 -6.48
C TYR A 371 4.76 1.86 -6.16
N TYR A 372 6.00 2.17 -5.80
CA TYR A 372 6.88 1.18 -5.19
C TYR A 372 7.41 1.69 -3.85
N SER A 373 7.75 0.76 -2.95
CA SER A 373 8.34 1.03 -1.64
C SER A 373 9.70 0.34 -1.57
N PRO A 374 10.80 1.11 -1.53
CA PRO A 374 12.15 0.56 -1.44
C PRO A 374 12.32 -0.42 -0.28
N GLY A 375 12.73 -1.65 -0.55
CA GLY A 375 12.86 -2.71 0.45
C GLY A 375 11.59 -3.03 1.26
N GLY A 376 10.42 -2.57 0.81
CA GLY A 376 9.14 -2.65 1.55
C GLY A 376 9.08 -1.83 2.85
N THR A 377 10.09 -1.01 3.13
CA THR A 377 10.18 -0.13 4.32
C THR A 377 10.28 1.35 3.96
N GLY A 378 10.76 1.65 2.75
CA GLY A 378 10.87 2.99 2.21
C GLY A 378 9.51 3.64 1.97
N ARG A 379 9.53 4.97 1.82
CA ARG A 379 8.34 5.74 1.43
C ARG A 379 7.86 5.30 0.06
N TRP A 380 6.55 5.27 -0.14
CA TRP A 380 5.92 5.03 -1.43
C TRP A 380 6.32 6.12 -2.42
N VAL A 381 7.07 5.71 -3.43
CA VAL A 381 7.45 6.53 -4.56
C VAL A 381 6.34 6.43 -5.61
N PRO A 382 5.73 7.55 -6.02
CA PRO A 382 4.81 7.56 -7.16
C PRO A 382 5.54 7.09 -8.41
N ALA A 383 4.98 6.08 -9.07
CA ALA A 383 5.48 5.53 -10.32
C ALA A 383 4.48 5.85 -11.46
N ALA A 384 4.42 5.04 -12.51
CA ALA A 384 3.62 5.34 -13.69
C ALA A 384 2.12 5.54 -13.37
N LEU A 385 1.50 6.51 -14.05
CA LEU A 385 0.04 6.65 -14.12
C LEU A 385 -0.51 5.59 -15.07
N ALA A 386 -0.97 4.46 -14.53
CA ALA A 386 -1.40 3.32 -15.30
C ALA A 386 -2.68 2.69 -14.73
N GLY A 387 -3.62 2.41 -15.64
CA GLY A 387 -4.91 1.77 -15.33
C GLY A 387 -4.84 0.27 -15.04
N THR A 388 -3.64 -0.32 -15.10
CA THR A 388 -3.44 -1.77 -14.98
C THR A 388 -3.28 -2.17 -13.52
N THR A 389 -3.94 -3.25 -13.11
CA THR A 389 -3.83 -3.83 -11.77
C THR A 389 -2.81 -4.98 -11.76
N ARG A 390 -2.33 -5.37 -10.57
CA ARG A 390 -1.27 -6.38 -10.37
C ARG A 390 -1.50 -7.68 -11.15
N GLN A 391 -2.73 -8.18 -11.23
CA GLN A 391 -3.05 -9.44 -11.92
C GLN A 391 -2.64 -9.44 -13.42
N ASN A 392 -2.60 -8.26 -14.02
CA ASN A 392 -2.25 -8.03 -15.43
C ASN A 392 -0.80 -7.56 -15.61
N LEU A 393 0.03 -7.71 -14.58
CA LEU A 393 1.44 -7.34 -14.59
C LEU A 393 2.34 -8.56 -14.35
N ARG A 394 3.54 -8.50 -14.94
CA ARG A 394 4.68 -9.38 -14.69
C ARG A 394 5.92 -8.51 -14.51
N PHE A 395 6.99 -9.08 -13.98
CA PHE A 395 8.16 -8.33 -13.55
C PHE A 395 9.43 -9.00 -14.05
N GLY A 396 10.43 -8.20 -14.42
CA GLY A 396 11.74 -8.62 -14.91
C GLY A 396 12.46 -7.46 -15.61
N ASP A 397 13.77 -7.56 -15.78
CA ASP A 397 14.59 -6.57 -16.50
C ASP A 397 14.50 -6.82 -18.02
N PHE A 398 13.69 -6.07 -18.77
CA PHE A 398 13.48 -6.30 -20.21
C PHE A 398 14.34 -5.38 -21.10
N ASP A 399 14.94 -4.33 -20.54
CA ASP A 399 15.84 -3.42 -21.28
C ASP A 399 17.34 -3.58 -20.91
N GLY A 400 17.65 -4.34 -19.88
CA GLY A 400 18.98 -4.68 -19.40
C GLY A 400 19.64 -3.55 -18.61
N ASP A 401 18.86 -2.68 -17.96
CA ASP A 401 19.39 -1.58 -17.16
C ASP A 401 19.71 -1.97 -15.70
N GLY A 402 19.44 -3.23 -15.33
CA GLY A 402 19.64 -3.77 -13.99
C GLY A 402 18.49 -3.52 -13.03
N LYS A 403 17.39 -2.89 -13.48
CA LYS A 403 16.17 -2.69 -12.70
C LYS A 403 15.08 -3.64 -13.14
N THR A 404 14.19 -3.93 -12.21
CA THR A 404 12.96 -4.65 -12.50
C THR A 404 12.00 -3.73 -13.24
N ASP A 405 11.60 -4.13 -14.43
CA ASP A 405 10.54 -3.48 -15.18
C ASP A 405 9.20 -4.15 -14.93
N THR A 406 8.14 -3.48 -15.39
CA THR A 406 6.80 -4.06 -15.43
C THR A 406 6.43 -4.44 -16.85
N PHE A 407 5.87 -5.63 -17.04
CA PHE A 407 5.42 -6.15 -18.33
C PHE A 407 3.90 -6.34 -18.34
N SER A 408 3.25 -6.02 -19.46
CA SER A 408 1.84 -6.32 -19.70
C SER A 408 1.55 -6.59 -21.17
N VAL A 409 0.36 -7.12 -21.44
CA VAL A 409 -0.17 -7.36 -22.79
C VAL A 409 -1.38 -6.47 -23.02
N ASN A 410 -1.31 -5.58 -24.02
CA ASN A 410 -2.42 -4.75 -24.47
C ASN A 410 -2.89 -5.22 -25.85
N GLY A 411 -3.99 -5.98 -25.87
CA GLY A 411 -4.42 -6.71 -27.07
C GLY A 411 -3.39 -7.79 -27.43
N GLN A 412 -2.59 -7.54 -28.47
CA GLN A 412 -1.48 -8.41 -28.86
C GLN A 412 -0.11 -7.76 -28.64
N GLN A 413 -0.07 -6.49 -28.22
CA GLN A 413 1.17 -5.77 -28.00
C GLN A 413 1.71 -6.14 -26.63
N TRP A 414 2.90 -6.74 -26.60
CA TRP A 414 3.73 -6.79 -25.41
C TRP A 414 4.37 -5.43 -25.19
N GLN A 415 4.34 -4.99 -23.95
CA GLN A 415 4.87 -3.70 -23.56
C GLN A 415 5.48 -3.77 -22.17
N PHE A 416 6.46 -2.92 -21.94
CA PHE A 416 7.10 -2.77 -20.64
C PHE A 416 7.14 -1.31 -20.17
N SER A 417 7.31 -1.10 -18.88
CA SER A 417 7.60 0.21 -18.29
C SER A 417 8.82 0.05 -17.38
N SER A 418 9.89 0.76 -17.75
CA SER A 418 11.20 0.64 -17.12
C SER A 418 11.14 1.13 -15.67
N GLY A 419 11.62 0.30 -14.73
CA GLY A 419 11.54 0.57 -13.29
C GLY A 419 10.13 0.89 -12.77
N ALA A 420 9.08 0.49 -13.49
CA ALA A 420 7.68 0.87 -13.27
C ALA A 420 7.35 2.38 -13.38
N VAL A 421 8.28 3.23 -13.82
CA VAL A 421 8.13 4.70 -13.80
C VAL A 421 7.88 5.31 -15.17
N THR A 422 8.29 4.67 -16.25
CA THR A 422 8.13 5.22 -17.60
C THR A 422 6.73 5.00 -18.16
N SER A 423 6.37 5.74 -19.22
CA SER A 423 5.26 5.33 -20.07
C SER A 423 5.52 3.95 -20.68
N TRP A 424 4.45 3.24 -21.05
CA TRP A 424 4.54 1.97 -21.77
C TRP A 424 5.38 2.09 -23.04
N GLN A 425 6.34 1.18 -23.19
CA GLN A 425 7.19 1.01 -24.36
C GLN A 425 6.85 -0.33 -25.03
N PRO A 426 6.74 -0.39 -26.36
CA PRO A 426 6.48 -1.64 -27.06
C PRO A 426 7.71 -2.58 -27.06
N LEU A 427 7.46 -3.88 -26.90
CA LEU A 427 8.47 -4.95 -27.09
C LEU A 427 8.25 -5.69 -28.40
N ALA A 428 7.18 -6.48 -28.49
CA ALA A 428 6.81 -7.28 -29.66
C ALA A 428 5.30 -7.49 -29.75
N THR A 429 4.84 -8.07 -30.85
CA THR A 429 3.43 -8.43 -31.05
C THR A 429 3.27 -9.95 -31.01
N SER A 430 2.36 -10.44 -30.20
CA SER A 430 2.08 -11.87 -30.03
C SER A 430 0.62 -12.10 -29.65
N GLY A 431 0.04 -13.18 -30.19
CA GLY A 431 -1.31 -13.62 -29.83
C GLY A 431 -1.40 -14.41 -28.52
N VAL A 432 -0.28 -14.65 -27.84
CA VAL A 432 -0.23 -15.44 -26.60
C VAL A 432 -0.67 -14.56 -25.42
N PRO A 433 -1.69 -14.96 -24.65
CA PRO A 433 -2.17 -14.17 -23.53
C PRO A 433 -1.18 -14.21 -22.36
N LEU A 434 -1.20 -13.17 -21.51
CA LEU A 434 -0.29 -13.03 -20.37
C LEU A 434 -0.30 -14.24 -19.41
N ALA A 435 -1.42 -14.95 -19.29
CA ALA A 435 -1.54 -16.13 -18.43
C ALA A 435 -0.67 -17.31 -18.90
N ASP A 436 -0.40 -17.38 -20.20
CA ASP A 436 0.33 -18.48 -20.86
C ASP A 436 1.83 -18.17 -21.02
N LEU A 437 2.27 -17.00 -20.54
CA LEU A 437 3.66 -16.56 -20.58
C LEU A 437 4.39 -16.81 -19.26
N ARG A 438 5.69 -17.11 -19.36
CA ARG A 438 6.65 -17.16 -18.24
C ARG A 438 7.87 -16.31 -18.60
N PHE A 439 8.69 -16.02 -17.60
CA PHE A 439 9.74 -15.00 -17.71
C PHE A 439 11.00 -15.49 -17.00
N GLY A 440 12.16 -15.22 -17.58
CA GLY A 440 13.48 -15.59 -17.09
C GLY A 440 14.52 -15.38 -18.18
N ASP A 441 15.81 -15.33 -17.83
CA ASP A 441 16.92 -15.23 -18.78
C ASP A 441 17.31 -16.63 -19.28
N PHE A 442 16.87 -17.05 -20.48
CA PHE A 442 17.12 -18.39 -21.01
C PHE A 442 18.37 -18.45 -21.88
N ASP A 443 18.83 -17.33 -22.44
CA ASP A 443 20.02 -17.28 -23.29
C ASP A 443 21.30 -16.83 -22.56
N GLY A 444 21.17 -16.24 -21.37
CA GLY A 444 22.23 -15.79 -20.48
C GLY A 444 22.75 -14.39 -20.81
N ASP A 445 21.97 -13.55 -21.51
CA ASP A 445 22.37 -12.19 -21.88
C ASP A 445 22.13 -11.15 -20.77
N GLY A 446 21.53 -11.56 -19.64
CA GLY A 446 21.20 -10.73 -18.50
C GLY A 446 19.84 -10.03 -18.61
N ARG A 447 19.08 -10.23 -19.69
CA ARG A 447 17.72 -9.71 -19.85
C ARG A 447 16.69 -10.80 -19.61
N THR A 448 15.51 -10.35 -19.22
CA THR A 448 14.34 -11.21 -19.05
C THR A 448 13.74 -11.54 -20.40
N ASP A 449 13.75 -12.83 -20.74
CA ASP A 449 13.08 -13.36 -21.91
C ASP A 449 11.63 -13.70 -21.62
N VAL A 450 10.87 -13.90 -22.69
CA VAL A 450 9.49 -14.38 -22.63
C VAL A 450 9.43 -15.82 -23.09
N PHE A 451 8.88 -16.71 -22.26
CA PHE A 451 8.73 -18.14 -22.52
C PHE A 451 7.26 -18.50 -22.81
N LYS A 452 7.04 -19.46 -23.71
CA LYS A 452 5.74 -20.11 -23.95
C LYS A 452 5.85 -21.61 -24.18
N VAL A 453 4.72 -22.29 -24.02
CA VAL A 453 4.51 -23.67 -24.50
C VAL A 453 3.59 -23.65 -25.71
N ASP A 454 3.91 -24.44 -26.73
CA ASP A 454 3.10 -24.64 -27.93
C ASP A 454 3.10 -26.12 -28.32
N GLY A 455 2.02 -26.82 -27.98
CA GLY A 455 1.96 -28.28 -28.02
C GLY A 455 3.00 -28.91 -27.09
N ASN A 456 3.89 -29.73 -27.66
CA ASN A 456 4.99 -30.40 -26.93
C ASN A 456 6.33 -29.66 -27.07
N LYS A 457 6.31 -28.41 -27.53
CA LYS A 457 7.53 -27.60 -27.74
C LYS A 457 7.51 -26.38 -26.85
N TRP A 458 8.69 -26.03 -26.37
CA TRP A 458 8.95 -24.82 -25.61
C TRP A 458 9.64 -23.81 -26.51
N TYR A 459 9.41 -22.53 -26.23
CA TYR A 459 10.04 -21.43 -26.96
C TYR A 459 10.35 -20.30 -25.99
N TYR A 460 11.43 -19.57 -26.27
CA TYR A 460 11.68 -18.27 -25.66
C TYR A 460 11.81 -17.18 -26.73
N SER A 461 11.61 -15.93 -26.33
CA SER A 461 11.85 -14.73 -27.13
C SER A 461 12.83 -13.86 -26.35
N ALA A 462 14.06 -13.76 -26.85
CA ALA A 462 15.15 -13.01 -26.22
C ALA A 462 14.75 -11.54 -25.95
N GLY A 463 14.81 -11.12 -24.69
CA GLY A 463 14.35 -9.81 -24.19
C GLY A 463 12.89 -9.46 -24.54
N GLY A 464 12.07 -10.44 -24.93
CA GLY A 464 10.73 -10.23 -25.48
C GLY A 464 10.71 -9.50 -26.83
N ARG A 465 11.84 -9.42 -27.55
CA ARG A 465 12.01 -8.68 -28.81
C ARG A 465 12.32 -9.58 -29.99
N ALA A 466 13.00 -10.70 -29.76
CA ALA A 466 13.38 -11.62 -30.82
C ALA A 466 12.22 -12.50 -31.29
N SER A 467 12.38 -13.10 -32.48
CA SER A 467 11.49 -14.18 -32.92
C SER A 467 11.58 -15.37 -31.97
N TRP A 468 10.52 -16.19 -31.90
CA TRP A 468 10.49 -17.38 -31.06
C TRP A 468 11.60 -18.37 -31.42
N SER A 469 12.50 -18.61 -30.47
CA SER A 469 13.57 -19.60 -30.55
C SER A 469 13.10 -20.92 -29.91
N PRO A 470 13.23 -22.07 -30.59
CA PRO A 470 12.81 -23.34 -30.03
C PRO A 470 13.75 -23.82 -28.92
N LEU A 471 13.16 -24.44 -27.91
CA LEU A 471 13.82 -25.13 -26.80
C LEU A 471 13.51 -26.64 -26.85
N ALA A 472 14.14 -27.42 -25.97
CA ALA A 472 13.83 -28.84 -25.79
C ALA A 472 12.48 -28.97 -25.07
N GLY A 473 11.41 -29.25 -25.82
CA GLY A 473 10.07 -29.34 -25.26
C GLY A 473 9.73 -30.69 -24.62
N ALA A 474 8.77 -30.67 -23.71
CA ALA A 474 8.10 -31.84 -23.15
C ALA A 474 6.58 -31.71 -23.29
N SER A 475 5.85 -32.83 -23.15
CA SER A 475 4.37 -32.86 -23.16
C SER A 475 3.77 -32.38 -21.83
N LEU A 476 4.28 -31.27 -21.29
CA LEU A 476 3.82 -30.65 -20.05
C LEU A 476 3.32 -29.24 -20.35
N PRO A 477 2.14 -28.85 -19.86
CA PRO A 477 1.62 -27.51 -20.05
C PRO A 477 2.34 -26.52 -19.13
N VAL A 478 2.30 -25.23 -19.46
CA VAL A 478 3.11 -24.17 -18.81
C VAL A 478 2.83 -24.04 -17.31
N GLU A 479 1.62 -24.36 -16.86
CA GLU A 479 1.24 -24.39 -15.45
C GLU A 479 1.94 -25.51 -14.66
N SER A 480 2.41 -26.56 -15.31
CA SER A 480 3.10 -27.67 -14.64
C SER A 480 4.61 -27.44 -14.47
N LEU A 481 5.13 -26.31 -14.96
CA LEU A 481 6.55 -25.97 -14.98
C LEU A 481 6.93 -24.98 -13.88
N GLY A 482 8.11 -25.17 -13.31
CA GLY A 482 8.85 -24.20 -12.49
C GLY A 482 10.05 -23.66 -13.26
N PHE A 483 10.62 -22.55 -12.78
CA PHE A 483 11.73 -21.85 -13.44
C PHE A 483 12.73 -21.35 -12.41
N GLY A 484 14.01 -21.40 -12.75
CA GLY A 484 15.13 -20.94 -11.91
C GLY A 484 16.45 -21.52 -12.40
N ASP A 485 17.57 -21.04 -11.88
CA ASP A 485 18.90 -21.61 -12.14
C ASP A 485 19.15 -22.79 -11.18
N PHE A 486 19.16 -24.03 -11.67
CA PHE A 486 19.39 -25.22 -10.85
C PHE A 486 20.79 -25.81 -11.03
N ASP A 487 21.63 -25.31 -11.95
CA ASP A 487 22.99 -25.81 -12.19
C ASP A 487 24.12 -24.77 -12.06
N SER A 488 23.77 -23.56 -11.65
CA SER A 488 24.65 -22.41 -11.43
C SER A 488 25.30 -21.86 -12.71
N ASP A 489 24.69 -22.06 -13.88
CA ASP A 489 25.17 -21.47 -15.14
C ASP A 489 24.64 -20.05 -15.40
N ARG A 490 23.80 -19.53 -14.48
CA ARG A 490 23.08 -18.24 -14.53
C ARG A 490 22.01 -18.14 -15.60
N LYS A 491 21.61 -19.24 -16.21
CA LYS A 491 20.45 -19.30 -17.10
C LYS A 491 19.25 -19.85 -16.36
N THR A 492 18.09 -19.53 -16.90
CA THR A 492 16.81 -20.03 -16.43
C THR A 492 16.61 -21.44 -16.96
N ASP A 493 16.56 -22.40 -16.05
CA ASP A 493 16.20 -23.76 -16.35
C ASP A 493 14.70 -23.99 -16.21
N VAL A 494 14.23 -25.06 -16.83
CA VAL A 494 12.84 -25.52 -16.69
C VAL A 494 12.79 -26.68 -15.72
N PHE A 495 12.01 -26.54 -14.65
CA PHE A 495 11.77 -27.56 -13.63
C PHE A 495 10.40 -28.22 -13.81
N ALA A 496 10.29 -29.53 -13.59
CA ALA A 496 9.01 -30.21 -13.52
C ALA A 496 9.04 -31.47 -12.64
N LEU A 497 7.85 -31.91 -12.22
CA LEU A 497 7.65 -33.27 -11.74
C LEU A 497 7.44 -34.19 -12.96
N VAL A 498 8.39 -35.09 -13.21
CA VAL A 498 8.33 -36.07 -14.30
C VAL A 498 8.20 -37.47 -13.69
N GLY A 499 7.03 -38.08 -13.85
CA GLY A 499 6.69 -39.28 -13.09
C GLY A 499 6.58 -38.97 -11.59
N ASN A 500 7.49 -39.53 -10.79
CA ASN A 500 7.54 -39.35 -9.33
C ASN A 500 8.84 -38.68 -8.86
N GLN A 501 9.57 -38.03 -9.76
CA GLN A 501 10.85 -37.41 -9.48
C GLN A 501 10.89 -36.00 -10.07
N TRP A 502 11.46 -35.07 -9.34
CA TRP A 502 11.76 -33.76 -9.89
C TRP A 502 12.88 -33.85 -10.91
N GLN A 503 12.74 -33.10 -11.99
CA GLN A 503 13.76 -32.99 -13.03
C GLN A 503 13.89 -31.53 -13.46
N PHE A 504 15.07 -31.17 -13.95
CA PHE A 504 15.29 -29.88 -14.61
C PHE A 504 15.89 -30.08 -16.01
N SER A 505 15.66 -29.11 -16.90
CA SER A 505 16.26 -29.01 -18.21
C SER A 505 17.07 -27.71 -18.27
N ALA A 506 18.40 -27.85 -18.29
CA ALA A 506 19.33 -26.72 -18.30
C ALA A 506 19.08 -25.80 -19.50
N GLY A 507 18.82 -24.51 -19.25
CA GLY A 507 18.40 -23.51 -20.25
C GLY A 507 17.16 -23.90 -21.06
N GLY A 508 16.39 -24.91 -20.62
CA GLY A 508 15.34 -25.55 -21.39
C GLY A 508 15.79 -26.28 -22.65
N VAL A 509 17.09 -26.48 -22.89
CA VAL A 509 17.62 -27.15 -24.11
C VAL A 509 18.17 -28.56 -23.86
N SER A 510 18.50 -28.86 -22.61
CA SER A 510 19.08 -30.14 -22.23
C SER A 510 18.02 -31.23 -22.06
N ALA A 511 18.41 -32.49 -22.20
CA ALA A 511 17.59 -33.60 -21.74
C ALA A 511 17.32 -33.46 -20.23
N TRP A 512 16.17 -33.96 -19.77
CA TRP A 512 15.80 -33.92 -18.36
C TRP A 512 16.87 -34.56 -17.47
N GLN A 513 17.30 -33.81 -16.46
CA GLN A 513 18.25 -34.25 -15.45
C GLN A 513 17.55 -34.48 -14.12
N PRO A 514 17.81 -35.59 -13.41
CA PRO A 514 17.13 -35.92 -12.17
C PRO A 514 17.57 -35.02 -11.00
N LEU A 515 16.59 -34.64 -10.18
CA LEU A 515 16.72 -34.01 -8.87
C LEU A 515 16.19 -34.96 -7.78
N ALA A 516 15.88 -34.45 -6.58
CA ALA A 516 15.37 -35.26 -5.48
C ALA A 516 14.03 -35.96 -5.82
N ASN A 517 13.82 -37.13 -5.22
CA ASN A 517 12.54 -37.84 -5.30
C ASN A 517 11.49 -37.13 -4.44
N SER A 518 10.41 -36.68 -5.06
CA SER A 518 9.34 -35.93 -4.41
C SER A 518 8.08 -35.94 -5.27
N GLY A 519 6.91 -36.03 -4.63
CA GLY A 519 5.61 -36.06 -5.31
C GLY A 519 4.94 -34.69 -5.46
N TYR A 520 5.59 -33.61 -5.03
CA TYR A 520 5.03 -32.26 -5.12
C TYR A 520 5.24 -31.68 -6.52
N ALA A 521 4.17 -31.28 -7.19
CA ALA A 521 4.25 -30.63 -8.50
C ALA A 521 4.59 -29.14 -8.38
N ALA A 522 5.17 -28.54 -9.43
CA ALA A 522 5.58 -27.14 -9.46
C ALA A 522 4.51 -26.13 -8.97
N PRO A 523 3.20 -26.26 -9.29
CA PRO A 523 2.16 -25.37 -8.77
C PRO A 523 2.04 -25.30 -7.24
N SER A 524 2.54 -26.32 -6.53
CA SER A 524 2.49 -26.41 -5.08
C SER A 524 3.77 -25.91 -4.39
N LEU A 525 4.73 -25.41 -5.17
CA LEU A 525 6.07 -25.06 -4.74
C LEU A 525 6.35 -23.57 -5.00
N LYS A 526 7.37 -23.06 -4.31
CA LYS A 526 8.03 -21.80 -4.65
C LYS A 526 9.52 -22.05 -4.88
N PHE A 527 10.17 -21.12 -5.56
CA PHE A 527 11.54 -21.23 -6.00
C PHE A 527 12.31 -19.97 -5.61
N GLY A 528 13.56 -20.12 -5.16
CA GLY A 528 14.47 -19.03 -4.79
C GLY A 528 15.68 -19.57 -4.04
N ASP A 529 16.81 -18.88 -4.10
CA ASP A 529 18.05 -19.28 -3.41
C ASP A 529 17.98 -18.93 -1.91
N LEU A 530 17.59 -19.88 -1.05
CA LEU A 530 17.38 -19.64 0.39
C LEU A 530 18.67 -19.82 1.19
N ASP A 531 19.63 -20.61 0.70
CA ASP A 531 20.89 -20.89 1.39
C ASP A 531 22.09 -20.05 0.92
N GLY A 532 21.98 -19.41 -0.24
CA GLY A 532 22.97 -18.52 -0.85
C GLY A 532 24.07 -19.24 -1.62
N ASP A 533 23.84 -20.48 -2.07
CA ASP A 533 24.81 -21.26 -2.84
C ASP A 533 24.80 -20.91 -4.35
N GLY A 534 23.91 -20.02 -4.78
CA GLY A 534 23.73 -19.60 -6.17
C GLY A 534 22.90 -20.57 -7.00
N LYS A 535 22.20 -21.55 -6.38
CA LYS A 535 21.19 -22.38 -7.02
C LYS A 535 19.80 -22.04 -6.47
N THR A 536 18.82 -22.31 -7.31
CA THR A 536 17.42 -22.21 -6.97
C THR A 536 17.03 -23.35 -6.05
N ASP A 537 16.61 -23.02 -4.84
CA ASP A 537 16.03 -23.99 -3.92
C ASP A 537 14.55 -24.18 -4.17
N VAL A 538 14.04 -25.32 -3.72
CA VAL A 538 12.61 -25.64 -3.78
C VAL A 538 12.00 -25.46 -2.40
N PHE A 539 11.00 -24.60 -2.28
CA PHE A 539 10.30 -24.26 -1.04
C PHE A 539 8.87 -24.81 -1.00
N ARG A 540 8.45 -25.29 0.17
CA ARG A 540 7.04 -25.58 0.48
C ARG A 540 6.69 -25.19 1.91
N SER A 541 5.40 -25.07 2.19
CA SER A 541 4.86 -24.88 3.53
C SER A 541 3.73 -25.87 3.81
N ASP A 542 3.57 -26.26 5.08
CA ASP A 542 2.37 -26.93 5.58
C ASP A 542 1.98 -26.38 6.95
N SER A 543 1.07 -27.06 7.66
CA SER A 543 0.62 -26.65 8.99
C SER A 543 1.69 -26.75 10.08
N SER A 544 2.78 -27.48 9.82
CA SER A 544 3.86 -27.72 10.78
C SER A 544 5.09 -26.85 10.55
N GLY A 545 5.29 -26.36 9.34
CA GLY A 545 6.41 -25.47 9.06
C GLY A 545 6.64 -25.12 7.60
N TRP A 546 7.75 -24.43 7.41
CA TRP A 546 8.37 -24.18 6.12
C TRP A 546 9.51 -25.14 5.91
N TYR A 547 9.66 -25.60 4.67
CA TYR A 547 10.64 -26.58 4.26
C TYR A 547 11.30 -26.16 2.96
N PHE A 548 12.57 -26.51 2.81
CA PHE A 548 13.29 -26.34 1.56
C PHE A 548 14.10 -27.58 1.18
N SER A 549 14.44 -27.67 -0.11
CA SER A 549 15.39 -28.64 -0.67
C SER A 549 16.45 -27.86 -1.43
N SER A 550 17.70 -27.96 -0.96
CA SER A 550 18.84 -27.19 -1.50
C SER A 550 19.13 -27.61 -2.94
N GLY A 551 19.07 -26.67 -3.87
CA GLY A 551 19.12 -26.88 -5.32
C GLY A 551 18.13 -27.93 -5.84
N GLY A 552 17.06 -28.23 -5.10
CA GLY A 552 16.14 -29.36 -5.35
C GLY A 552 16.76 -30.76 -5.20
N ARG A 553 17.96 -30.88 -4.63
CA ARG A 553 18.75 -32.14 -4.60
C ARG A 553 18.72 -32.85 -3.25
N THR A 554 18.41 -32.14 -2.17
CA THR A 554 18.40 -32.71 -0.82
C THR A 554 17.02 -33.23 -0.44
N SER A 555 16.95 -34.06 0.59
CA SER A 555 15.69 -34.28 1.31
C SER A 555 15.19 -32.96 1.90
N TRP A 556 13.89 -32.88 2.18
CA TRP A 556 13.28 -31.73 2.85
C TRP A 556 13.97 -31.42 4.18
N ALA A 557 14.50 -30.21 4.30
CA ALA A 557 14.96 -29.63 5.55
C ALA A 557 13.93 -28.62 6.06
N GLN A 558 13.62 -28.64 7.35
CA GLN A 558 12.70 -27.67 7.95
C GLN A 558 13.45 -26.34 8.18
N LEU A 559 12.98 -25.27 7.55
CA LEU A 559 13.48 -23.90 7.77
C LEU A 559 12.98 -23.33 9.09
N ARG A 560 11.66 -23.49 9.35
CA ARG A 560 11.01 -22.88 10.51
C ARG A 560 9.72 -23.59 10.89
N ALA A 561 9.49 -23.78 12.18
CA ALA A 561 8.23 -24.27 12.72
C ALA A 561 7.20 -23.13 12.84
N VAL A 562 6.42 -22.92 11.79
CA VAL A 562 5.40 -21.87 11.69
C VAL A 562 4.24 -22.33 10.80
N SER A 563 3.00 -22.03 11.21
CA SER A 563 1.79 -22.35 10.43
C SER A 563 1.44 -21.19 9.51
N CYS A 564 1.93 -21.23 8.27
CA CYS A 564 1.72 -20.18 7.27
C CYS A 564 1.61 -20.76 5.85
N PRO A 565 0.44 -20.67 5.19
CA PRO A 565 0.25 -21.20 3.85
C PRO A 565 1.12 -20.49 2.81
N ALA A 566 1.68 -21.25 1.86
CA ALA A 566 2.53 -20.74 0.78
C ALA A 566 1.82 -19.65 -0.06
N ASN A 567 0.50 -19.70 -0.20
CA ASN A 567 -0.25 -18.69 -0.93
C ASN A 567 -0.17 -17.29 -0.29
N ASP A 568 0.14 -17.21 1.00
CA ASP A 568 0.29 -15.95 1.74
C ASP A 568 1.76 -15.46 1.81
N LEU A 569 2.67 -16.19 1.14
CA LEU A 569 4.11 -15.95 1.17
C LEU A 569 4.65 -15.51 -0.18
N ALA A 570 5.68 -14.68 -0.18
CA ALA A 570 6.55 -14.41 -1.33
C ALA A 570 8.00 -14.72 -0.95
N LEU A 571 8.80 -15.11 -1.95
CA LEU A 571 10.25 -15.31 -1.82
C LEU A 571 10.96 -14.27 -2.68
N ALA A 572 11.85 -13.48 -2.09
CA ALA A 572 12.66 -12.48 -2.77
C ALA A 572 13.75 -11.93 -1.83
N ASP A 573 14.82 -11.35 -2.36
CA ASP A 573 15.91 -10.79 -1.54
C ASP A 573 15.56 -9.38 -1.06
N PHE A 574 14.97 -9.25 0.13
CA PHE A 574 14.63 -7.96 0.73
C PHE A 574 15.79 -7.38 1.53
N THR A 575 16.76 -8.20 1.92
CA THR A 575 17.91 -7.76 2.72
C THR A 575 19.10 -7.27 1.88
N GLY A 576 19.16 -7.67 0.60
CA GLY A 576 20.26 -7.42 -0.32
C GLY A 576 21.49 -8.30 -0.05
N ASP A 577 21.29 -9.47 0.58
CA ASP A 577 22.37 -10.39 0.92
C ASP A 577 22.59 -11.50 -0.12
N GLY A 578 21.83 -11.46 -1.21
CA GLY A 578 21.83 -12.43 -2.30
C GLY A 578 20.95 -13.65 -2.03
N LYS A 579 20.26 -13.73 -0.88
CA LYS A 579 19.37 -14.83 -0.52
C LYS A 579 17.91 -14.42 -0.63
N ALA A 580 17.07 -15.37 -1.01
CA ALA A 580 15.64 -15.23 -0.93
C ALA A 580 15.19 -15.20 0.55
N ASP A 581 14.50 -14.14 0.91
CA ASP A 581 13.81 -14.00 2.19
C ASP A 581 12.35 -14.42 2.06
N VAL A 582 11.72 -14.75 3.19
CA VAL A 582 10.27 -15.05 3.23
C VAL A 582 9.51 -13.80 3.64
N PHE A 583 8.66 -13.28 2.75
CA PHE A 583 7.77 -12.15 3.00
C PHE A 583 6.34 -12.62 3.27
N SER A 584 5.65 -11.98 4.21
CA SER A 584 4.22 -12.17 4.44
C SER A 584 3.51 -10.92 4.96
N GLY A 585 2.22 -10.79 4.66
CA GLY A 585 1.35 -9.81 5.31
C GLY A 585 0.59 -10.34 6.52
N ARG A 586 0.18 -11.61 6.52
CA ARG A 586 -0.81 -12.14 7.49
C ARG A 586 -0.27 -13.22 8.43
N CYS A 587 0.97 -13.64 8.23
CA CYS A 587 1.60 -14.65 9.07
C CYS A 587 1.87 -14.17 10.49
N GLY A 588 1.43 -14.94 11.50
CA GLY A 588 1.69 -14.65 12.92
C GLY A 588 0.75 -13.63 13.58
N GLY A 589 -0.25 -13.13 12.84
CA GLY A 589 -1.29 -12.20 13.29
C GLY A 589 -2.49 -12.86 13.91
#